data_AF-A0A4R0N8G6-F1
#
_entry.id   AF-A0A4R0N8G6-F1
#
_cell.length_a   1.000
_cell.length_b   1.000
_cell.length_c   1.000
_cell.angle_alpha   90.00
_cell.angle_beta   90.00
_cell.angle_gamma   90.00
#
_symmetry.space_group_name_H-M   'P 1'
#
loop_
_entity.id
_entity.type
_entity.pdbx_description
1 polymer ?
#
loop_
_entity_poly.entity_id
_entity_poly.type
_entity_poly.pdbx_seq_one_letter_code
_entity_poly.pdbx_strand_id
1 'polypeptide(L)'
;MSNLKHYHFSALFALLLVLACKKNQNTKIEIIAPEPPAVIKKFIPIKLEGSGLIINLKYMENTTLLTEISEAAGVKALIIYDADQYPSILEKYQRDKLIYKTYYRKEDKKTINKMLMFDYNDLQHNFSPIGFYTLSYNNLQQVSTINYYNKSDQLTDTHIQSYTTSGNLSTVNATNNLGSTNVHTYIFDQKNGIASNIRYTQLLAFEFEHWFLSYCINNLLNYRNQKFPLENVDFSYEYNADGYPSKMIITKNKSIQSIKITYKSIEL
;
A
#
# COMPACT_ATOMS: atom_id res chain seq x y z
N MET A 1 55.30 -17.20 -61.84
CA MET A 1 54.08 -16.65 -61.20
C MET A 1 54.17 -16.92 -59.70
N SER A 2 54.47 -15.93 -58.84
CA SER A 2 54.04 -15.93 -57.41
C SER A 2 54.47 -14.73 -56.54
N ASN A 3 55.19 -13.69 -56.99
CA ASN A 3 55.75 -12.70 -56.03
C ASN A 3 55.16 -11.27 -56.10
N LEU A 4 54.04 -11.07 -56.81
CA LEU A 4 53.42 -9.73 -56.93
C LEU A 4 52.28 -9.47 -55.91
N LYS A 5 51.88 -10.45 -55.10
CA LYS A 5 50.71 -10.32 -54.19
C LYS A 5 51.06 -9.88 -52.75
N HIS A 6 52.33 -9.88 -52.36
CA HIS A 6 52.72 -9.56 -50.97
C HIS A 6 52.98 -8.07 -50.71
N TYR A 7 53.30 -7.27 -51.75
CA TYR A 7 53.57 -5.84 -51.56
C TYR A 7 52.30 -4.97 -51.43
N HIS A 8 51.15 -5.45 -51.90
CA HIS A 8 49.88 -4.72 -51.79
C HIS A 8 49.26 -4.80 -50.39
N PHE A 9 49.49 -5.88 -49.65
CA PHE A 9 48.98 -6.01 -48.28
C PHE A 9 49.76 -5.11 -47.30
N SER A 10 51.08 -5.00 -47.47
CA SER A 10 51.93 -4.16 -46.63
C SER A 10 51.65 -2.66 -46.82
N ALA A 11 51.33 -2.23 -48.04
CA ALA A 11 50.96 -0.85 -48.33
C ALA A 11 49.59 -0.46 -47.75
N LEU A 12 48.63 -1.40 -47.72
CA LEU A 12 47.31 -1.18 -47.11
C LEU A 12 47.40 -1.07 -45.58
N PHE A 13 48.27 -1.86 -44.95
CA PHE A 13 48.49 -1.83 -43.50
C PHE A 13 49.21 -0.55 -43.05
N ALA A 14 50.15 -0.03 -43.86
CA ALA A 14 50.80 1.25 -43.60
C ALA A 14 49.82 2.45 -43.74
N LEU A 15 48.86 2.39 -44.66
CA LEU A 15 47.85 3.44 -44.84
C LEU A 15 46.88 3.54 -43.63
N LEU A 16 46.55 2.41 -43.01
CA LEU A 16 45.69 2.36 -41.82
C LEU A 16 46.36 2.94 -40.56
N LEU A 17 47.69 2.91 -40.48
CA LEU A 17 48.42 3.49 -39.34
C LEU A 17 48.47 5.03 -39.38
N VAL A 18 48.38 5.66 -40.56
CA VAL A 18 48.36 7.14 -40.68
C VAL A 18 46.99 7.72 -40.31
N LEU A 19 45.90 6.95 -40.48
CA LEU A 19 44.55 7.37 -40.11
C LEU A 19 44.23 7.22 -38.61
N ALA A 20 45.06 6.49 -37.85
CA ALA A 20 44.85 6.25 -36.42
C ALA A 20 45.32 7.39 -35.50
N CYS A 21 46.00 8.42 -36.04
CA CYS A 21 46.48 9.57 -35.27
C CYS A 21 45.61 10.82 -35.48
N LYS A 22 44.29 10.71 -35.27
CA LYS A 22 43.46 11.89 -35.06
C LYS A 22 43.52 12.25 -33.57
N LYS A 23 44.42 13.18 -33.25
CA LYS A 23 44.59 13.81 -31.93
C LYS A 23 43.22 14.22 -31.39
N ASN A 24 42.74 13.49 -30.38
CA ASN A 24 41.51 13.76 -29.69
C ASN A 24 41.65 15.15 -29.06
N GLN A 25 40.94 16.14 -29.58
CA GLN A 25 40.84 17.44 -28.92
C GLN A 25 40.17 17.17 -27.58
N ASN A 26 40.87 17.49 -26.50
CA ASN A 26 40.33 17.50 -25.15
C ASN A 26 39.19 18.52 -25.12
N THR A 27 37.99 18.08 -25.48
CA THR A 27 36.76 18.70 -25.03
C THR A 27 36.79 18.55 -23.52
N LYS A 28 37.06 19.65 -22.81
CA LYS A 28 36.80 19.71 -21.37
C LYS A 28 35.34 19.31 -21.20
N ILE A 29 35.12 18.10 -20.69
CA ILE A 29 33.83 17.70 -20.18
C ILE A 29 33.60 18.63 -19.00
N GLU A 30 32.72 19.60 -19.18
CA GLU A 30 32.21 20.40 -18.08
C GLU A 30 31.50 19.38 -17.17
N ILE A 31 32.14 19.03 -16.06
CA ILE A 31 31.56 18.18 -15.03
C ILE A 31 30.42 19.03 -14.47
N ILE A 32 29.21 18.83 -15.00
CA ILE A 32 27.99 19.34 -14.39
C ILE A 32 28.03 18.82 -12.96
N ALA A 33 28.14 19.74 -12.00
CA ALA A 33 28.08 19.39 -10.59
C ALA A 33 26.84 18.53 -10.39
N PRO A 34 26.93 17.36 -9.73
CA PRO A 34 25.76 16.53 -9.50
C PRO A 34 24.70 17.41 -8.84
N GLU A 35 23.54 17.54 -9.50
CA GLU A 35 22.41 18.22 -8.89
C GLU A 35 22.23 17.61 -7.50
N PRO A 36 22.08 18.44 -6.45
CA PRO A 36 21.81 17.93 -5.12
C PRO A 36 20.63 16.96 -5.22
N PRO A 37 20.68 15.80 -4.54
CA PRO A 37 19.63 14.79 -4.66
C PRO A 37 18.29 15.47 -4.41
N ALA A 38 17.42 15.42 -5.42
CA ALA A 38 16.10 16.03 -5.31
C ALA A 38 15.43 15.47 -4.05
N VAL A 39 15.15 16.34 -3.09
CA VAL A 39 14.43 15.95 -1.87
C VAL A 39 13.06 15.46 -2.34
N ILE A 40 12.83 14.15 -2.30
CA ILE A 40 11.58 13.55 -2.71
C ILE A 40 10.55 13.88 -1.64
N LYS A 41 9.83 14.99 -1.84
CA LYS A 41 8.72 15.40 -0.97
C LYS A 41 7.62 14.34 -1.02
N LYS A 42 7.40 13.65 0.09
CA LYS A 42 6.30 12.68 0.23
C LYS A 42 5.12 13.35 0.90
N PHE A 43 3.91 12.94 0.53
CA PHE A 43 2.69 13.42 1.16
C PHE A 43 1.97 12.27 1.85
N ILE A 44 1.48 12.54 3.06
CA ILE A 44 0.61 11.62 3.81
C ILE A 44 -0.70 12.32 4.18
N PRO A 45 -1.85 11.63 4.11
CA PRO A 45 -3.14 12.22 4.41
C PRO A 45 -3.26 12.45 5.92
N ILE A 46 -3.70 13.63 6.33
CA ILE A 46 -3.93 13.96 7.75
C ILE A 46 -5.41 14.07 8.08
N LYS A 47 -6.25 14.29 7.07
CA LYS A 47 -7.68 14.48 7.25
C LYS A 47 -8.44 14.07 5.99
N LEU A 48 -9.52 13.33 6.16
CA LEU A 48 -10.54 13.10 5.14
C LEU A 48 -11.86 13.67 5.68
N GLU A 49 -12.50 14.56 4.93
CA GLU A 49 -13.72 15.23 5.39
C GLU A 49 -14.78 15.29 4.29
N GLY A 50 -16.03 15.03 4.65
CA GLY A 50 -17.19 15.08 3.78
C GLY A 50 -18.48 15.26 4.58
N SER A 51 -19.63 15.16 3.93
CA SER A 51 -20.93 15.27 4.62
C SER A 51 -21.06 14.17 5.68
N GLY A 52 -21.14 14.56 6.95
CA GLY A 52 -21.29 13.64 8.10
C GLY A 52 -20.06 12.79 8.43
N LEU A 53 -18.92 13.02 7.78
CA LEU A 53 -17.69 12.23 7.95
C LEU A 53 -16.49 13.14 8.17
N ILE A 54 -15.76 12.92 9.26
CA ILE A 54 -14.45 13.52 9.49
C ILE A 54 -13.55 12.44 10.06
N ILE A 55 -12.50 12.09 9.33
CA ILE A 55 -11.47 11.13 9.74
C ILE A 55 -10.17 11.92 9.87
N ASN A 56 -9.53 11.84 11.04
CA ASN A 56 -8.23 12.45 11.31
C ASN A 56 -7.18 11.35 11.48
N LEU A 57 -5.98 11.59 10.95
CA LEU A 57 -4.88 10.65 10.99
C LEU A 57 -3.69 11.30 11.70
N LYS A 58 -3.15 10.63 12.71
CA LYS A 58 -1.91 11.05 13.40
C LYS A 58 -0.80 10.07 13.15
N TYR A 59 0.41 10.60 13.12
CA TYR A 59 1.62 9.87 12.74
C TYR A 59 2.69 10.09 13.78
N MET A 60 3.57 9.09 13.94
CA MET A 60 4.80 9.28 14.68
C MET A 60 5.64 10.37 13.99
N GLU A 61 6.23 11.26 14.79
CA GLU A 61 6.91 12.46 14.32
C GLU A 61 7.97 12.15 13.26
N ASN A 62 7.97 12.91 12.16
CA ASN A 62 8.87 12.75 11.02
C ASN A 62 8.92 11.33 10.41
N THR A 63 7.86 10.54 10.56
CA THR A 63 7.73 9.22 9.93
C THR A 63 6.44 9.09 9.14
N THR A 64 6.31 7.99 8.40
CA THR A 64 5.05 7.59 7.77
C THR A 64 4.27 6.53 8.56
N LEU A 65 4.63 6.30 9.83
CA LEU A 65 3.97 5.35 10.72
C LEU A 65 2.72 5.99 11.32
N LEU A 66 1.56 5.43 10.98
CA LEU A 66 0.26 5.86 11.48
C LEU A 66 0.09 5.40 12.92
N THR A 67 -0.22 6.31 13.85
CA THR A 67 -0.37 6.01 15.29
C THR A 67 -1.80 6.11 15.77
N GLU A 68 -2.63 6.90 15.08
CA GLU A 68 -4.03 7.07 15.43
C GLU A 68 -4.86 7.33 14.17
N ILE A 69 -6.05 6.73 14.13
CA ILE A 69 -7.15 7.18 13.29
C ILE A 69 -8.33 7.52 14.21
N SER A 70 -8.89 8.71 14.07
CA SER A 70 -10.03 9.15 14.88
C SER A 70 -11.13 9.76 14.02
N GLU A 71 -12.37 9.49 14.39
CA GLU A 71 -13.56 9.97 13.70
C GLU A 71 -14.36 10.94 14.57
N ALA A 72 -15.16 11.78 13.91
CA ALA A 72 -16.28 12.44 14.60
C ALA A 72 -17.20 11.37 15.22
N ALA A 73 -17.80 11.68 16.39
CA ALA A 73 -18.58 10.75 17.24
C ALA A 73 -17.78 9.84 18.20
N GLY A 74 -16.47 10.05 18.32
CA GLY A 74 -15.66 9.47 19.40
C GLY A 74 -15.19 8.04 19.13
N VAL A 75 -15.19 7.60 17.87
CA VAL A 75 -14.49 6.39 17.44
C VAL A 75 -13.02 6.73 17.24
N LYS A 76 -12.13 5.92 17.79
CA LYS A 76 -10.68 6.07 17.62
C LYS A 76 -10.03 4.70 17.57
N ALA A 77 -9.03 4.50 16.72
CA ALA A 77 -8.09 3.41 16.91
C ALA A 77 -6.66 3.91 17.09
N LEU A 78 -5.92 3.23 17.97
CA LEU A 78 -4.52 3.48 18.28
C LEU A 78 -3.69 2.31 17.77
N ILE A 79 -2.53 2.62 17.20
CA ILE A 79 -1.57 1.65 16.69
C ILE A 79 -0.29 1.80 17.50
N ILE A 80 0.12 0.71 18.15
CA ILE A 80 1.32 0.65 18.97
C ILE A 80 2.35 -0.17 18.19
N TYR A 81 3.59 0.31 18.19
CA TYR A 81 4.71 -0.28 17.48
C TYR A 81 5.71 -0.91 18.45
N ASP A 82 6.39 -1.97 18.01
CA ASP A 82 7.53 -2.55 18.73
C ASP A 82 8.80 -1.68 18.54
N ALA A 83 9.90 -2.07 19.20
CA ALA A 83 11.18 -1.36 19.09
C ALA A 83 11.75 -1.34 17.66
N ASP A 84 11.38 -2.31 16.83
CA ASP A 84 11.75 -2.41 15.42
C ASP A 84 10.76 -1.67 14.50
N GLN A 85 9.84 -0.89 15.07
CA GLN A 85 8.80 -0.12 14.38
C GLN A 85 7.80 -0.96 13.57
N TYR A 86 7.59 -2.23 13.93
CA TYR A 86 6.49 -3.04 13.40
C TYR A 86 5.24 -2.86 14.25
N PRO A 87 4.03 -2.86 13.65
CA PRO A 87 2.79 -2.88 14.42
C PRO A 87 2.80 -4.09 15.37
N SER A 88 2.51 -3.84 16.64
CA SER A 88 2.45 -4.87 17.68
C SER A 88 1.05 -5.00 18.25
N ILE A 89 0.35 -3.89 18.43
CA ILE A 89 -1.00 -3.83 18.97
C ILE A 89 -1.84 -2.80 18.20
N LEU A 90 -3.11 -3.12 17.97
CA LEU A 90 -4.13 -2.14 17.60
C LEU A 90 -5.24 -2.16 18.66
N GLU A 91 -5.69 -0.99 19.09
CA GLU A 91 -6.78 -0.83 20.06
C GLU A 91 -7.86 0.08 19.47
N LYS A 92 -9.13 -0.34 19.50
CA LYS A 92 -10.26 0.51 19.11
C LYS A 92 -11.03 0.99 20.34
N TYR A 93 -11.45 2.22 20.28
CA TYR A 93 -12.17 2.94 21.33
C TYR A 93 -13.47 3.49 20.77
N GLN A 94 -14.51 3.48 21.60
CA GLN A 94 -15.77 4.18 21.39
C GLN A 94 -16.05 5.07 22.60
N ARG A 95 -16.14 6.39 22.37
CA ARG A 95 -16.34 7.40 23.44
C ARG A 95 -15.33 7.21 24.58
N ASP A 96 -14.06 7.10 24.20
CA ASP A 96 -12.90 6.88 25.09
C ASP A 96 -12.88 5.56 25.89
N LYS A 97 -13.81 4.64 25.62
CA LYS A 97 -13.78 3.28 26.18
C LYS A 97 -13.15 2.32 25.19
N LEU A 98 -12.18 1.52 25.65
CA LEU A 98 -11.63 0.42 24.86
C LEU A 98 -12.75 -0.58 24.56
N ILE A 99 -12.86 -1.03 23.32
CA ILE A 99 -13.87 -2.03 22.91
C ILE A 99 -13.25 -3.24 22.22
N TYR A 100 -12.05 -3.08 21.66
CA TYR A 100 -11.44 -4.09 20.81
C TYR A 100 -9.93 -3.98 20.84
N LYS A 101 -9.26 -5.12 20.75
CA LYS A 101 -7.80 -5.21 20.72
C LYS A 101 -7.32 -6.31 19.78
N THR A 102 -6.37 -5.97 18.91
CA THR A 102 -5.63 -6.91 18.07
C THR A 102 -4.17 -6.95 18.48
N TYR A 103 -3.60 -8.15 18.53
CA TYR A 103 -2.15 -8.36 18.63
C TYR A 103 -1.59 -8.87 17.31
N TYR A 104 -0.60 -8.17 16.76
CA TYR A 104 0.15 -8.57 15.57
C TYR A 104 1.34 -9.43 15.98
N ARG A 105 1.45 -10.65 15.45
CA ARG A 105 2.50 -11.61 15.80
C ARG A 105 3.36 -11.99 14.61
N LYS A 106 4.66 -12.12 14.88
CA LYS A 106 5.67 -12.67 13.96
C LYS A 106 5.97 -14.13 14.33
N GLU A 107 5.11 -15.08 13.98
CA GLU A 107 5.34 -16.50 14.36
C GLU A 107 6.59 -17.08 13.67
N ASP A 108 6.97 -16.56 12.49
CA ASP A 108 8.20 -16.91 11.78
C ASP A 108 9.42 -16.04 12.18
N LYS A 109 9.24 -15.11 13.13
CA LYS A 109 10.20 -14.07 13.58
C LYS A 109 10.64 -13.06 12.52
N LYS A 110 10.06 -13.05 11.32
CA LYS A 110 10.44 -12.19 10.20
C LYS A 110 9.32 -11.26 9.76
N THR A 111 8.11 -11.79 9.60
CA THR A 111 6.96 -11.04 9.09
C THR A 111 5.76 -11.22 10.01
N ILE A 112 4.91 -10.20 10.08
CA ILE A 112 3.66 -10.31 10.83
C ILE A 112 2.75 -11.26 10.05
N ASN A 113 2.49 -12.45 10.58
CA ASN A 113 1.77 -13.49 9.86
C ASN A 113 0.54 -14.02 10.61
N LYS A 114 0.26 -13.48 11.81
CA LYS A 114 -0.92 -13.82 12.60
C LYS A 114 -1.42 -12.66 13.44
N MET A 115 -2.73 -12.46 13.44
CA MET A 115 -3.41 -11.43 14.22
C MET A 115 -4.40 -12.09 15.15
N LEU A 116 -4.24 -11.85 16.46
CA LEU A 116 -5.16 -12.34 17.48
C LEU A 116 -6.12 -11.22 17.88
N MET A 117 -7.42 -11.49 17.85
CA MET A 117 -8.45 -10.48 18.03
C MET A 117 -9.24 -10.72 19.31
N PHE A 118 -9.54 -9.65 20.03
CA PHE A 118 -10.25 -9.69 21.31
C PHE A 118 -11.26 -8.56 21.42
N ASP A 119 -12.45 -8.88 21.91
CA ASP A 119 -13.38 -7.89 22.41
C ASP A 119 -13.02 -7.55 23.87
N TYR A 120 -13.17 -6.28 24.25
CA TYR A 120 -13.00 -5.83 25.62
C TYR A 120 -14.36 -5.58 26.28
N ASN A 121 -14.60 -6.22 27.42
CA ASN A 121 -15.78 -5.97 28.24
C ASN A 121 -15.41 -5.01 29.37
N ASP A 122 -15.85 -3.76 29.25
CA ASP A 122 -15.61 -2.69 30.23
C ASP A 122 -16.17 -3.02 31.63
N LEU A 123 -17.30 -3.73 31.71
CA LEU A 123 -17.92 -4.07 33.00
C LEU A 123 -17.14 -5.13 33.79
N GLN A 124 -16.48 -6.04 33.08
CA GLN A 124 -15.71 -7.15 33.69
C GLN A 124 -14.20 -6.91 33.65
N HIS A 125 -13.77 -5.82 33.02
CA HIS A 125 -12.37 -5.49 32.74
C HIS A 125 -11.58 -6.67 32.15
N ASN A 126 -12.20 -7.45 31.25
CA ASN A 126 -11.60 -8.63 30.66
C ASN A 126 -11.61 -8.60 29.13
N PHE A 127 -10.72 -9.41 28.54
CA PHE A 127 -10.66 -9.63 27.10
C PHE A 127 -11.28 -10.99 26.77
N SER A 128 -12.18 -11.01 25.79
CA SER A 128 -12.78 -12.23 25.26
C SER A 128 -12.22 -12.49 23.85
N PRO A 129 -11.61 -13.66 23.59
CA PRO A 129 -11.10 -13.98 22.26
C PRO A 129 -12.27 -14.14 21.29
N ILE A 130 -12.17 -13.48 20.13
CA ILE A 130 -13.16 -13.64 19.05
C ILE A 130 -12.65 -14.59 17.96
N GLY A 131 -11.33 -14.72 17.83
CA GLY A 131 -10.68 -15.53 16.82
C GLY A 131 -9.32 -14.96 16.43
N PHE A 132 -8.82 -15.40 15.28
CA PHE A 132 -7.59 -14.90 14.70
C PHE A 132 -7.61 -15.04 13.20
N TYR A 133 -6.67 -14.40 12.51
CA TYR A 133 -6.40 -14.70 11.12
C TYR A 133 -4.91 -14.82 10.86
N THR A 134 -4.55 -15.65 9.88
CA THR A 134 -3.18 -15.84 9.43
C THR A 134 -2.99 -15.31 8.02
N LEU A 135 -1.77 -14.85 7.72
CA LEU A 135 -1.39 -14.30 6.43
C LEU A 135 -0.31 -15.15 5.78
N SER A 136 -0.43 -15.31 4.47
CA SER A 136 0.66 -15.75 3.60
C SER A 136 1.02 -14.64 2.64
N TYR A 137 2.27 -14.64 2.19
CA TYR A 137 2.82 -13.60 1.32
C TYR A 137 3.31 -14.20 0.00
N ASN A 138 3.22 -13.42 -1.08
CA ASN A 138 3.89 -13.75 -2.33
C ASN A 138 5.39 -13.38 -2.28
N ASN A 139 6.10 -13.65 -3.37
CA ASN A 139 7.52 -13.32 -3.51
C ASN A 139 7.84 -11.81 -3.45
N LEU A 140 6.86 -10.95 -3.70
CA LEU A 140 6.96 -9.50 -3.58
C LEU A 140 6.55 -8.99 -2.19
N GLN A 141 6.37 -9.88 -1.21
CA GLN A 141 5.94 -9.56 0.16
C GLN A 141 4.55 -8.88 0.23
N GLN A 142 3.68 -9.16 -0.73
CA GLN A 142 2.27 -8.76 -0.69
C GLN A 142 1.43 -9.88 -0.11
N VAL A 143 0.41 -9.56 0.69
CA VAL A 143 -0.49 -10.56 1.27
C VAL A 143 -1.21 -11.32 0.16
N SER A 144 -0.98 -12.62 0.04
CA SER A 144 -1.58 -13.47 -1.00
C SER A 144 -2.74 -14.30 -0.49
N THR A 145 -2.70 -14.71 0.78
CA THR A 145 -3.77 -15.52 1.39
C THR A 145 -4.06 -15.02 2.80
N ILE A 146 -5.34 -15.02 3.16
CA ILE A 146 -5.83 -14.73 4.50
C ILE A 146 -6.73 -15.89 4.92
N ASN A 147 -6.46 -16.49 6.07
CA ASN A 147 -7.33 -17.51 6.64
C ASN A 147 -7.89 -17.01 7.96
N TYR A 148 -9.21 -16.97 8.09
CA TYR A 148 -9.92 -16.52 9.28
C TYR A 148 -10.35 -17.72 10.11
N TYR A 149 -10.12 -17.64 11.41
CA TYR A 149 -10.44 -18.68 12.38
C TYR A 149 -11.30 -18.09 13.49
N ASN A 150 -12.33 -18.82 13.89
CA ASN A 150 -13.14 -18.44 15.05
C ASN A 150 -12.41 -18.74 16.38
N LYS A 151 -13.03 -18.38 17.50
CA LYS A 151 -12.52 -18.65 18.86
C LYS A 151 -12.32 -20.13 19.23
N SER A 152 -12.82 -21.06 18.41
CA SER A 152 -12.67 -22.51 18.58
C SER A 152 -11.61 -23.08 17.62
N ASP A 153 -10.76 -22.21 17.06
CA ASP A 153 -9.71 -22.54 16.08
C ASP A 153 -10.23 -23.21 14.79
N GLN A 154 -11.50 -22.99 14.44
CA GLN A 154 -12.08 -23.51 13.20
C GLN A 154 -11.96 -22.47 12.10
N LEU A 155 -11.43 -22.89 10.94
CA LEU A 155 -11.39 -22.08 9.73
C LEU A 155 -12.81 -21.71 9.29
N THR A 156 -13.10 -20.42 9.20
CA THR A 156 -14.40 -19.91 8.74
C THR A 156 -14.36 -19.44 7.30
N ASP A 157 -13.27 -18.78 6.90
CA ASP A 157 -13.13 -18.15 5.59
C ASP A 157 -11.67 -18.14 5.13
N THR A 158 -11.48 -18.28 3.81
CA THR A 158 -10.18 -18.12 3.15
C THR A 158 -10.33 -17.08 2.05
N HIS A 159 -9.49 -16.04 2.06
CA HIS A 159 -9.40 -15.05 1.00
C HIS A 159 -8.08 -15.23 0.25
N ILE A 160 -8.16 -15.42 -1.06
CA ILE A 160 -6.99 -15.48 -1.95
C ILE A 160 -6.94 -14.19 -2.77
N GLN A 161 -5.84 -13.46 -2.65
CA GLN A 161 -5.62 -12.17 -3.28
C GLN A 161 -4.67 -12.31 -4.48
N SER A 162 -5.04 -11.71 -5.59
CA SER A 162 -4.18 -11.58 -6.78
C SER A 162 -3.88 -10.12 -7.05
N TYR A 163 -2.76 -9.85 -7.71
CA TYR A 163 -2.27 -8.50 -7.98
C TYR A 163 -1.99 -8.30 -9.47
N THR A 164 -2.09 -7.05 -9.91
CA THR A 164 -1.62 -6.61 -11.21
C THR A 164 -0.09 -6.56 -11.24
N THR A 165 0.49 -6.43 -12.44
CA THR A 165 1.93 -6.21 -12.60
C THR A 165 2.42 -4.91 -11.96
N SER A 166 1.56 -3.90 -11.85
CA SER A 166 1.85 -2.64 -11.13
C SER A 166 1.76 -2.78 -9.59
N GLY A 167 1.39 -3.96 -9.10
CA GLY A 167 1.29 -4.26 -7.67
C GLY A 167 -0.07 -3.93 -7.03
N ASN A 168 -1.06 -3.45 -7.79
CA ASN A 168 -2.41 -3.20 -7.26
C ASN A 168 -3.16 -4.51 -7.05
N LEU A 169 -4.02 -4.58 -6.04
CA LEU A 169 -4.93 -5.69 -5.85
C LEU A 169 -5.84 -5.81 -7.08
N SER A 170 -5.94 -6.96 -7.73
CA SER A 170 -6.79 -7.15 -8.91
C SER A 170 -8.07 -7.92 -8.55
N THR A 171 -7.92 -8.99 -7.78
CA THR A 171 -9.02 -9.85 -7.38
C THR A 171 -8.85 -10.37 -5.95
N VAL A 172 -9.99 -10.60 -5.30
CA VAL A 172 -10.07 -11.38 -4.06
C VAL A 172 -11.11 -12.48 -4.27
N ASN A 173 -10.68 -13.72 -4.15
CA ASN A 173 -11.56 -14.89 -4.10
C ASN A 173 -11.77 -15.25 -2.64
N ALA A 174 -12.98 -15.04 -2.12
CA ALA A 174 -13.37 -15.41 -0.77
C ALA A 174 -14.13 -16.73 -0.80
N THR A 175 -13.71 -17.70 0.00
CA THR A 175 -14.36 -19.01 0.14
C THR A 175 -14.71 -19.22 1.60
N ASN A 176 -16.00 -19.43 1.91
CA ASN A 176 -16.42 -19.74 3.28
C ASN A 176 -16.24 -21.23 3.60
N ASN A 177 -16.44 -21.58 4.87
CA ASN A 177 -16.35 -22.96 5.38
C ASN A 177 -17.33 -23.96 4.75
N LEU A 178 -18.39 -23.49 4.07
CA LEU A 178 -19.32 -24.31 3.30
C LEU A 178 -18.88 -24.49 1.84
N GLY A 179 -17.74 -23.92 1.44
CA GLY A 179 -17.21 -23.95 0.08
C GLY A 179 -17.89 -22.96 -0.88
N SER A 180 -18.75 -22.06 -0.40
CA SER A 180 -19.34 -21.01 -1.23
C SER A 180 -18.29 -19.97 -1.54
N THR A 181 -18.10 -19.70 -2.83
CA THR A 181 -17.14 -18.70 -3.31
C THR A 181 -17.83 -17.39 -3.63
N ASN A 182 -17.10 -16.29 -3.41
CA ASN A 182 -17.41 -14.97 -3.90
C ASN A 182 -16.16 -14.34 -4.50
N VAL A 183 -16.32 -13.64 -5.61
CA VAL A 183 -15.22 -12.98 -6.30
C VAL A 183 -15.44 -11.49 -6.28
N HIS A 184 -14.42 -10.79 -5.79
CA HIS A 184 -14.34 -9.34 -5.79
C HIS A 184 -13.29 -8.92 -6.80
N THR A 185 -13.59 -7.93 -7.63
CA THR A 185 -12.64 -7.36 -8.60
C THR A 185 -12.47 -5.87 -8.39
N TYR A 186 -11.27 -5.39 -8.74
CA TYR A 186 -10.84 -4.03 -8.45
C TYR A 186 -10.10 -3.46 -9.67
N ILE A 187 -10.40 -2.22 -10.02
CA ILE A 187 -9.69 -1.47 -11.07
C ILE A 187 -9.14 -0.18 -10.46
N PHE A 188 -7.94 0.21 -10.85
CA PHE A 188 -7.20 1.33 -10.30
C PHE A 188 -6.80 2.33 -11.37
N ASP A 189 -6.58 3.58 -10.96
CA ASP A 189 -5.88 4.56 -11.76
C ASP A 189 -4.37 4.28 -11.81
N GLN A 190 -3.60 5.25 -12.33
CA GLN A 190 -2.13 5.22 -12.36
C GLN A 190 -1.52 6.39 -11.56
N LYS A 191 -2.28 6.96 -10.61
CA LYS A 191 -1.87 8.13 -9.81
C LYS A 191 -1.56 7.71 -8.37
N ASN A 192 -0.92 8.58 -7.59
CA ASN A 192 -0.55 8.23 -6.22
C ASN A 192 -1.82 7.93 -5.40
N GLY A 193 -1.85 6.76 -4.75
CA GLY A 193 -2.93 6.39 -3.86
C GLY A 193 -3.00 7.28 -2.63
N ILE A 194 -4.19 7.41 -2.01
CA ILE A 194 -4.40 8.18 -0.77
C ILE A 194 -3.42 7.75 0.32
N ALA A 195 -3.26 6.45 0.50
CA ALA A 195 -2.44 5.84 1.54
C ALA A 195 -1.07 5.36 1.04
N SER A 196 -0.62 5.78 -0.15
CA SER A 196 0.59 5.29 -0.83
C SER A 196 1.87 5.37 0.01
N ASN A 197 1.97 6.39 0.85
CA ASN A 197 3.14 6.59 1.70
C ASN A 197 2.96 6.08 3.14
N ILE A 198 1.75 5.64 3.53
CA ILE A 198 1.52 5.11 4.88
C ILE A 198 2.11 3.70 4.96
N ARG A 199 2.98 3.47 5.95
CA ARG A 199 3.58 2.15 6.18
C ARG A 199 2.57 1.16 6.74
N TYR A 200 2.73 -0.12 6.39
CA TYR A 200 1.91 -1.24 6.86
C TYR A 200 0.42 -1.15 6.51
N THR A 201 0.03 -0.36 5.51
CA THR A 201 -1.37 -0.15 5.09
C THR A 201 -2.15 -1.44 4.85
N GLN A 202 -1.56 -2.42 4.17
CA GLN A 202 -2.22 -3.71 3.93
C GLN A 202 -2.59 -4.42 5.24
N LEU A 203 -1.71 -4.39 6.26
CA LEU A 203 -1.97 -5.01 7.56
C LEU A 203 -3.05 -4.25 8.33
N LEU A 204 -2.94 -2.92 8.34
CA LEU A 204 -3.87 -2.05 9.04
C LEU A 204 -5.27 -2.14 8.42
N ALA A 205 -5.37 -2.25 7.09
CA ALA A 205 -6.63 -2.33 6.36
C ALA A 205 -7.52 -3.51 6.74
N PHE A 206 -6.98 -4.59 7.30
CA PHE A 206 -7.78 -5.71 7.80
C PHE A 206 -8.51 -5.40 9.10
N GLU A 207 -7.95 -4.48 9.90
CA GLU A 207 -8.49 -4.11 11.20
C GLU A 207 -9.29 -2.81 11.14
N PHE A 208 -9.00 -1.95 10.16
CA PHE A 208 -9.72 -0.70 9.97
C PHE A 208 -10.86 -0.86 8.97
N GLU A 209 -12.01 -0.28 9.30
CA GLU A 209 -13.17 -0.17 8.39
C GLU A 209 -12.99 0.95 7.35
N HIS A 210 -11.78 1.52 7.26
CA HIS A 210 -11.45 2.62 6.37
C HIS A 210 -10.93 2.09 5.03
N TRP A 211 -11.82 2.07 4.05
CA TRP A 211 -11.58 1.58 2.69
C TRP A 211 -10.30 2.16 2.03
N PHE A 212 -9.90 3.40 2.35
CA PHE A 212 -8.72 4.02 1.71
C PHE A 212 -7.39 3.40 2.12
N LEU A 213 -7.35 2.63 3.22
CA LEU A 213 -6.15 1.89 3.63
C LEU A 213 -5.95 0.62 2.83
N SER A 214 -7.04 0.00 2.35
CA SER A 214 -7.03 -1.25 1.59
C SER A 214 -6.40 -1.12 0.20
N TYR A 215 -6.30 0.12 -0.30
CA TYR A 215 -5.96 0.45 -1.69
C TYR A 215 -4.84 1.49 -1.71
N CYS A 216 -3.64 1.09 -1.30
CA CYS A 216 -2.59 2.03 -0.96
C CYS A 216 -1.78 2.55 -2.15
N ILE A 217 -1.42 1.71 -3.13
CA ILE A 217 -0.49 2.10 -4.21
C ILE A 217 -1.10 3.14 -5.15
N ASN A 218 -2.22 2.79 -5.79
CA ASN A 218 -2.98 3.67 -6.68
C ASN A 218 -4.41 3.85 -6.14
N ASN A 219 -5.19 4.76 -6.72
CA ASN A 219 -6.56 4.96 -6.27
C ASN A 219 -7.52 4.00 -6.97
N LEU A 220 -8.40 3.38 -6.18
CA LEU A 220 -9.45 2.49 -6.65
C LEU A 220 -10.44 3.29 -7.50
N LEU A 221 -10.69 2.89 -8.74
CA LEU A 221 -11.73 3.43 -9.62
C LEU A 221 -13.04 2.67 -9.50
N ASN A 222 -12.98 1.36 -9.29
CA ASN A 222 -14.17 0.57 -9.03
C ASN A 222 -13.90 -0.67 -8.20
N TYR A 223 -14.91 -1.03 -7.41
CA TYR A 223 -15.06 -2.31 -6.74
C TYR A 223 -16.29 -3.02 -7.30
N ARG A 224 -16.15 -4.31 -7.59
CA ARG A 224 -17.25 -5.17 -8.02
C ARG A 224 -17.33 -6.42 -7.17
N ASN A 225 -18.52 -6.74 -6.69
CA ASN A 225 -18.86 -7.99 -6.02
C ASN A 225 -19.75 -8.81 -6.97
N GLN A 226 -19.26 -9.96 -7.44
CA GLN A 226 -20.01 -10.78 -8.40
C GLN A 226 -21.30 -11.35 -7.80
N LYS A 227 -21.27 -11.74 -6.52
CA LYS A 227 -22.42 -12.33 -5.83
C LYS A 227 -23.44 -11.29 -5.38
N PHE A 228 -23.00 -10.09 -5.03
CA PHE A 228 -23.84 -9.00 -4.54
C PHE A 228 -23.64 -7.69 -5.30
N PRO A 229 -24.18 -7.55 -6.52
CA PRO A 229 -23.96 -6.37 -7.36
C PRO A 229 -24.42 -5.03 -6.75
N LEU A 230 -25.35 -5.05 -5.79
CA LEU A 230 -25.76 -3.85 -5.04
C LEU A 230 -24.67 -3.29 -4.12
N GLU A 231 -23.59 -4.05 -3.89
CA GLU A 231 -22.42 -3.58 -3.18
C GLU A 231 -21.39 -2.89 -4.08
N ASN A 232 -21.58 -2.92 -5.40
CA ASN A 232 -20.64 -2.30 -6.34
C ASN A 232 -20.50 -0.80 -6.05
N VAL A 233 -19.26 -0.33 -6.10
CA VAL A 233 -18.92 1.07 -5.82
C VAL A 233 -18.02 1.58 -6.93
N ASP A 234 -18.29 2.81 -7.36
CA ASP A 234 -17.47 3.56 -8.31
C ASP A 234 -16.85 4.76 -7.60
N PHE A 235 -15.66 5.13 -8.06
CA PHE A 235 -14.87 6.20 -7.49
C PHE A 235 -14.32 7.09 -8.59
N SER A 236 -14.23 8.38 -8.31
CA SER A 236 -13.48 9.33 -9.13
C SER A 236 -12.75 10.33 -8.25
N TYR A 237 -11.72 10.98 -8.81
CA TYR A 237 -10.80 11.80 -8.06
C TYR A 237 -10.44 13.09 -8.82
N GLU A 238 -10.20 14.15 -8.04
CA GLU A 238 -9.47 15.33 -8.48
C GLU A 238 -8.08 15.28 -7.81
N TYR A 239 -7.03 15.72 -8.51
CA TYR A 239 -5.65 15.62 -8.04
C TYR A 239 -5.02 16.99 -7.90
N ASN A 240 -4.07 17.11 -6.96
CA ASN A 240 -3.19 18.27 -6.86
C ASN A 240 -2.05 18.20 -7.90
N ALA A 241 -1.21 19.23 -7.93
CA ALA A 241 -0.07 19.32 -8.86
C ALA A 241 0.97 18.19 -8.66
N ASP A 242 1.06 17.65 -7.45
CA ASP A 242 1.96 16.54 -7.08
C ASP A 242 1.37 15.15 -7.41
N GLY A 243 0.17 15.09 -8.02
CA GLY A 243 -0.47 13.85 -8.43
C GLY A 243 -1.13 13.05 -7.30
N TYR A 244 -1.34 13.65 -6.12
CA TYR A 244 -2.12 13.08 -5.02
C TYR A 244 -3.58 13.52 -5.11
N PRO A 245 -4.56 12.67 -4.75
CA PRO A 245 -5.97 13.00 -4.84
C PRO A 245 -6.35 14.04 -3.79
N SER A 246 -6.77 15.23 -4.20
CA SER A 246 -7.23 16.30 -3.30
C SER A 246 -8.71 16.14 -2.93
N LYS A 247 -9.47 15.46 -3.77
CA LYS A 247 -10.89 15.16 -3.57
C LYS A 247 -11.24 13.84 -4.21
N MET A 248 -12.15 13.12 -3.57
CA MET A 248 -12.72 11.89 -4.07
C MET A 248 -14.24 11.99 -4.10
N ILE A 249 -14.85 11.33 -5.07
CA ILE A 249 -16.29 11.14 -5.20
C ILE A 249 -16.56 9.63 -5.20
N ILE A 250 -17.38 9.17 -4.26
CA ILE A 250 -17.85 7.79 -4.16
C ILE A 250 -19.29 7.74 -4.70
N THR A 251 -19.56 6.84 -5.63
CA THR A 251 -20.90 6.57 -6.15
C THR A 251 -21.30 5.13 -5.82
N LYS A 252 -22.38 4.97 -5.05
CA LYS A 252 -22.96 3.65 -4.70
C LYS A 252 -24.48 3.73 -4.77
N ASN A 253 -25.11 2.87 -5.57
CA ASN A 253 -26.58 2.82 -5.71
C ASN A 253 -27.24 4.20 -5.90
N LYS A 254 -26.66 5.04 -6.79
CA LYS A 254 -27.07 6.44 -7.06
C LYS A 254 -26.80 7.44 -5.94
N SER A 255 -26.39 7.00 -4.75
CA SER A 255 -25.87 7.89 -3.71
C SER A 255 -24.48 8.37 -4.09
N ILE A 256 -24.23 9.67 -3.92
CA ILE A 256 -22.94 10.29 -4.18
C ILE A 256 -22.43 10.91 -2.88
N GLN A 257 -21.20 10.58 -2.50
CA GLN A 257 -20.51 11.20 -1.39
C GLN A 257 -19.22 11.84 -1.90
N SER A 258 -18.97 13.09 -1.53
CA SER A 258 -17.70 13.77 -1.82
C SER A 258 -16.88 13.92 -0.55
N ILE A 259 -15.60 13.58 -0.65
CA ILE A 259 -14.64 13.62 0.44
C ILE A 259 -13.43 14.43 -0.02
N LYS A 260 -13.11 15.49 0.72
CA LYS A 260 -11.88 16.26 0.56
C LYS A 260 -10.77 15.59 1.36
N ILE A 261 -9.57 15.55 0.79
CA ILE A 261 -8.40 14.92 1.40
C ILE A 261 -7.34 15.99 1.62
N THR A 262 -6.89 16.13 2.86
CA THR A 262 -5.83 17.07 3.24
C THR A 262 -4.56 16.30 3.55
N TYR A 263 -3.44 16.78 3.04
CA TYR A 263 -2.12 16.16 3.22
C TYR A 263 -1.19 17.06 4.02
N LYS A 264 -0.21 16.43 4.68
CA LYS A 264 1.02 17.10 5.07
C LYS A 264 2.20 16.53 4.28
N SER A 265 3.18 17.38 3.99
CA SER A 265 4.45 16.92 3.46
C SER A 265 5.32 16.35 4.57
N ILE A 266 6.09 15.32 4.23
CA ILE A 266 7.19 14.82 5.06
C ILE A 266 8.45 14.84 4.21
N GLU A 267 9.51 15.36 4.80
CA GLU A 267 10.88 15.23 4.33
C GLU A 267 11.49 14.08 5.13
N LEU A 268 11.87 13.00 4.43
CA LEU A 268 12.50 11.83 5.02
C LEU A 268 14.01 11.85 4.75
#